data_AF-A0A2U1KLM1-F1
#
_entry.id   AF-A0A2U1KLM1-F1
#
_cell.length_a   1.000
_cell.length_b   1.000
_cell.length_c   1.000
_cell.angle_alpha   90.00
_cell.angle_beta   90.00
_cell.angle_gamma   90.00
#
_symmetry.space_group_name_H-M   'P 1'
#
loop_
_entity.id
_entity.type
_entity.pdbx_description
1 polymer ?
#
loop_
_entity_poly.entity_id
_entity_poly.type
_entity_poly.pdbx_seq_one_letter_code
_entity_poly.pdbx_strand_id
1 'polypeptide(L)'
;MDSCDYYYSEEYDSDKHHSDEYPSGEEDVFDKTLEAKQKNYAILTVEDIDERQQKDIKVISSVLSISRDSASMLLRYYNWNAEDAQAAWVMDTKKVCKDVGLLHIEDIKSLEAKECTQEPHRPIACETVTKWVVKISGESENTEISEESENTNWILANSKPCPKCKRPIEKNNGCMHMTCTPPCKYQFCWLCLRRWSKHGEETGGFYACNRYEAENYKEGVDEAAEHEREMAKNSLEKYTFFYERWAANQSSRKKALDDLNKMQTKYIAKFGKTHVLPETYFDFIIDAWCQIIECRRLLMWTYAYGYYLPDQELVKKQFFEDIQGEAEQRLEQLHLCAEKEVFTLYKKKAPQDEIDNFRTKLVGLTSVTCTYFENLVKALDNGLSEDHSMVGVLSPEEKKVEVTIHPTRSSGVNKNWGSDAGEIPANG
;
A
#
# COMPACT_ATOMS: atom_id res chain seq x y z
N MET A 1 -38.05 20.83 61.62
CA MET A 1 -37.79 21.75 60.49
C MET A 1 -37.60 20.98 59.20
N ASP A 2 -38.63 20.53 58.48
CA ASP A 2 -40.04 20.15 58.78
C ASP A 2 -40.54 19.32 57.55
N SER A 3 -41.37 18.28 57.68
CA SER A 3 -42.86 18.29 57.79
C SER A 3 -43.53 19.04 56.61
N CYS A 4 -44.50 18.53 55.83
CA CYS A 4 -45.34 17.30 55.81
C CYS A 4 -45.68 16.97 54.32
N ASP A 5 -45.87 15.72 53.87
CA ASP A 5 -46.96 14.71 54.08
C ASP A 5 -48.31 14.98 53.36
N TYR A 6 -48.74 13.99 52.55
CA TYR A 6 -50.13 13.54 52.27
C TYR A 6 -50.11 12.40 51.22
N TYR A 7 -50.86 11.28 51.24
CA TYR A 7 -51.18 10.26 52.28
C TYR A 7 -52.62 9.69 52.10
N TYR A 8 -52.76 8.58 51.35
CA TYR A 8 -53.88 7.59 51.33
C TYR A 8 -53.31 6.31 50.62
N SER A 9 -53.30 5.08 51.15
CA SER A 9 -54.30 4.24 51.87
C SER A 9 -55.40 3.73 50.93
N GLU A 10 -55.84 2.46 50.92
CA GLU A 10 -55.88 1.32 51.88
C GLU A 10 -55.70 -0.05 51.13
N GLU A 11 -55.89 -1.27 51.66
CA GLU A 11 -55.33 -2.06 52.80
C GLU A 11 -55.86 -3.55 52.67
N TYR A 12 -55.72 -4.46 53.66
CA TYR A 12 -56.27 -5.85 53.76
C TYR A 12 -55.66 -6.96 52.83
N ASP A 13 -55.61 -8.28 53.15
CA ASP A 13 -55.54 -9.15 54.38
C ASP A 13 -55.37 -10.64 53.93
N SER A 14 -55.15 -11.74 54.70
CA SER A 14 -54.64 -12.05 56.05
C SER A 14 -54.21 -13.56 56.07
N ASP A 15 -53.10 -13.91 56.76
CA ASP A 15 -52.74 -15.25 57.31
C ASP A 15 -52.67 -16.49 56.37
N LYS A 16 -52.09 -17.68 56.71
CA LYS A 16 -51.78 -18.30 58.02
C LYS A 16 -50.68 -19.39 57.94
N HIS A 17 -50.16 -19.80 59.10
CA HIS A 17 -49.14 -20.84 59.30
C HIS A 17 -49.58 -22.29 59.00
N HIS A 18 -48.60 -23.16 58.71
CA HIS A 18 -48.35 -24.34 59.55
C HIS A 18 -46.85 -24.65 59.67
N SER A 19 -46.46 -25.34 60.73
CA SER A 19 -45.08 -25.74 61.07
C SER A 19 -44.91 -27.28 61.02
N ASP A 20 -43.83 -27.76 61.65
CA ASP A 20 -43.55 -29.17 62.03
C ASP A 20 -42.87 -30.00 60.91
N GLU A 21 -41.89 -30.87 61.15
CA GLU A 21 -41.20 -31.30 62.39
C GLU A 21 -39.77 -31.84 62.08
N TYR A 22 -38.90 -31.98 63.08
CA TYR A 22 -37.58 -32.64 62.95
C TYR A 22 -37.55 -33.96 63.75
N PRO A 23 -36.98 -35.03 63.17
CA PRO A 23 -36.25 -36.01 63.96
C PRO A 23 -34.83 -36.31 63.43
N SER A 24 -34.05 -37.00 64.26
CA SER A 24 -32.60 -37.15 64.12
C SER A 24 -32.14 -38.46 63.46
N GLY A 25 -31.17 -38.34 62.56
CA GLY A 25 -29.88 -39.05 62.62
C GLY A 25 -29.81 -40.57 62.42
N GLU A 26 -29.01 -40.97 61.45
CA GLU A 26 -28.21 -42.21 61.49
C GLU A 26 -26.91 -41.97 60.70
N GLU A 27 -25.77 -42.37 61.26
CA GLU A 27 -24.50 -42.44 60.50
C GLU A 27 -24.42 -43.85 59.88
N ASP A 28 -24.51 -43.96 58.55
CA ASP A 28 -24.14 -45.20 57.87
C ASP A 28 -23.14 -44.92 56.74
N VAL A 29 -21.98 -45.54 56.86
CA VAL A 29 -20.86 -45.41 55.94
C VAL A 29 -20.81 -46.71 55.15
N PHE A 30 -21.31 -46.72 53.91
CA PHE A 30 -20.55 -47.04 52.68
C PHE A 30 -21.47 -47.25 51.46
N ASP A 31 -21.45 -46.34 50.48
CA ASP A 31 -21.48 -46.76 49.07
C ASP A 31 -20.62 -45.84 48.18
N LYS A 32 -20.05 -46.42 47.12
CA LYS A 32 -19.06 -45.83 46.21
C LYS A 32 -19.69 -45.24 44.95
N THR A 33 -20.80 -44.51 45.08
CA THR A 33 -21.39 -43.78 43.94
C THR A 33 -21.48 -42.29 44.24
N LEU A 34 -20.32 -41.64 44.34
CA LEU A 34 -20.23 -40.19 44.25
C LEU A 34 -20.44 -39.80 42.78
N GLU A 35 -21.71 -39.66 42.38
CA GLU A 35 -22.09 -39.17 41.06
C GLU A 35 -21.35 -37.87 40.78
N ALA A 36 -20.50 -37.86 39.75
CA ALA A 36 -19.80 -36.67 39.33
C ALA A 36 -20.82 -35.71 38.69
N LYS A 37 -21.52 -34.92 39.51
CA LYS A 37 -22.51 -33.93 39.09
C LYS A 37 -21.93 -33.08 37.97
N GLN A 38 -22.37 -33.38 36.75
CA GLN A 38 -21.82 -32.80 35.54
C GLN A 38 -22.10 -31.30 35.58
N LYS A 39 -21.03 -30.51 35.75
CA LYS A 39 -21.16 -29.06 35.91
C LYS A 39 -21.61 -28.47 34.57
N ASN A 40 -22.75 -27.78 34.58
CA ASN A 40 -23.32 -27.09 33.41
C ASN A 40 -22.53 -25.83 33.01
N TYR A 41 -21.22 -25.78 33.31
CA TYR A 41 -20.30 -24.70 32.97
C TYR A 41 -18.92 -25.28 32.64
N ALA A 42 -18.29 -24.74 31.59
CA ALA A 42 -16.88 -24.96 31.32
C ALA A 42 -16.05 -23.89 32.05
N ILE A 43 -14.91 -24.29 32.61
CA ILE A 43 -13.85 -23.36 32.99
C ILE A 43 -12.97 -23.21 31.76
N LEU A 44 -12.69 -21.97 31.35
CA LEU A 44 -11.89 -21.63 30.18
C LEU A 44 -10.62 -20.90 30.62
N THR A 45 -9.51 -21.12 29.93
CA THR A 45 -8.29 -20.32 30.08
C THR A 45 -8.37 -19.02 29.27
N VAL A 46 -7.32 -18.19 29.31
CA VAL A 46 -7.24 -16.98 28.46
C VAL A 46 -7.03 -17.38 26.99
N GLU A 47 -6.28 -18.45 26.76
CA GLU A 47 -6.02 -19.06 25.46
C GLU A 47 -7.31 -19.64 24.85
N ASP A 48 -8.13 -20.35 25.63
CA ASP A 48 -9.47 -20.82 25.22
C ASP A 48 -10.39 -19.68 24.74
N ILE A 49 -10.17 -18.46 25.23
CA ILE A 49 -10.95 -17.26 24.90
C ILE A 49 -10.37 -16.57 23.67
N ASP A 50 -9.05 -16.41 23.56
CA ASP A 50 -8.43 -15.89 22.34
C ASP A 50 -8.69 -16.80 21.14
N GLU A 51 -8.57 -18.14 21.25
CA GLU A 51 -8.88 -19.05 20.14
C GLU A 51 -10.31 -18.85 19.59
N ARG A 52 -11.28 -18.56 20.47
CA ARG A 52 -12.66 -18.21 20.08
C ARG A 52 -12.72 -16.86 19.39
N GLN A 53 -12.14 -15.81 19.99
CA GLN A 53 -12.10 -14.49 19.37
C GLN A 53 -11.40 -14.50 18.00
N GLN A 54 -10.26 -15.19 17.85
CA GLN A 54 -9.53 -15.33 16.60
C GLN A 54 -10.32 -16.11 15.54
N LYS A 55 -11.14 -17.09 15.97
CA LYS A 55 -12.07 -17.84 15.10
C LYS A 55 -13.22 -16.96 14.62
N ASP A 56 -13.85 -16.19 15.51
CA ASP A 56 -14.98 -15.34 15.16
C ASP A 56 -14.54 -14.17 14.28
N ILE A 57 -13.40 -13.54 14.59
CA ILE A 57 -12.71 -12.55 13.73
C ILE A 57 -12.40 -13.17 12.36
N LYS A 58 -11.96 -14.45 12.30
CA LYS A 58 -11.73 -15.16 11.02
C LYS A 58 -13.01 -15.33 10.22
N VAL A 59 -14.11 -15.71 10.86
CA VAL A 59 -15.42 -15.87 10.22
C VAL A 59 -15.89 -14.53 9.66
N ILE A 60 -15.98 -13.48 10.50
CA ILE A 60 -16.42 -12.14 10.06
C ILE A 60 -15.55 -11.58 8.93
N SER A 61 -14.22 -11.65 9.07
CA SER A 61 -13.27 -11.24 8.02
C SER A 61 -13.51 -11.98 6.69
N SER A 62 -13.79 -13.28 6.74
CA SER A 62 -14.04 -14.10 5.54
C SER A 62 -15.44 -13.96 4.92
N VAL A 63 -16.46 -13.61 5.72
CA VAL A 63 -17.85 -13.49 5.25
C VAL A 63 -18.14 -12.09 4.71
N LEU A 64 -17.54 -11.05 5.32
CA LEU A 64 -17.72 -9.65 4.91
C LEU A 64 -16.61 -9.13 3.98
N SER A 65 -15.62 -9.98 3.65
CA SER A 65 -14.44 -9.65 2.83
C SER A 65 -13.66 -8.43 3.34
N ILE A 66 -13.43 -8.36 4.65
CA ILE A 66 -12.68 -7.28 5.33
C ILE A 66 -11.44 -7.81 6.05
N SER A 67 -10.50 -6.93 6.38
CA SER A 67 -9.31 -7.30 7.16
C SER A 67 -9.70 -7.85 8.55
N ARG A 68 -8.77 -8.59 9.18
CA ARG A 68 -8.98 -9.10 10.55
C ARG A 68 -9.14 -7.96 11.55
N ASP A 69 -8.45 -6.84 11.33
CA ASP A 69 -8.50 -5.67 12.19
C ASP A 69 -9.83 -4.93 12.05
N SER A 70 -10.33 -4.75 10.82
CA SER A 70 -11.68 -4.25 10.56
C SER A 70 -12.76 -5.16 11.14
N ALA A 71 -12.62 -6.48 11.02
CA ALA A 71 -13.53 -7.45 11.64
C ALA A 71 -13.48 -7.41 13.18
N SER A 72 -12.29 -7.18 13.76
CA SER A 72 -12.09 -7.02 15.21
C SER A 72 -12.71 -5.72 15.72
N MET A 73 -12.53 -4.60 15.01
CA MET A 73 -13.19 -3.31 15.32
C MET A 73 -14.72 -3.43 15.22
N LEU A 74 -15.21 -4.07 14.16
CA LEU A 74 -16.65 -4.30 13.95
C LEU A 74 -17.24 -5.17 15.06
N LEU A 75 -16.63 -6.30 15.39
CA LEU A 75 -17.07 -7.16 16.50
C LEU A 75 -17.05 -6.40 17.83
N ARG A 76 -16.00 -5.63 18.13
CA ARG A 76 -15.93 -4.82 19.36
C ARG A 76 -17.08 -3.81 19.45
N TYR A 77 -17.43 -3.13 18.35
CA TYR A 77 -18.53 -2.17 18.34
C TYR A 77 -19.90 -2.82 18.58
N TYR A 78 -20.13 -4.01 17.99
CA TYR A 78 -21.35 -4.80 18.18
C TYR A 78 -21.32 -5.74 19.40
N ASN A 79 -20.52 -5.42 20.44
CA ASN A 79 -20.40 -6.19 21.68
C ASN A 79 -20.12 -7.70 21.47
N TRP A 80 -19.33 -8.02 20.44
CA TRP A 80 -19.01 -9.35 19.93
C TRP A 80 -20.18 -10.16 19.33
N ASN A 81 -21.36 -9.56 19.10
CA ASN A 81 -22.43 -10.21 18.35
C ASN A 81 -22.11 -10.25 16.85
N ALA A 82 -21.75 -11.44 16.37
CA ALA A 82 -21.46 -11.71 14.97
C ALA A 82 -22.68 -11.51 14.05
N GLU A 83 -23.90 -11.80 14.52
CA GLU A 83 -25.12 -11.70 13.71
C GLU A 83 -25.54 -10.23 13.51
N ASP A 84 -25.55 -9.43 14.57
CA ASP A 84 -25.81 -7.98 14.48
C ASP A 84 -24.75 -7.28 13.61
N ALA A 85 -23.47 -7.64 13.78
CA ALA A 85 -22.37 -7.10 12.99
C ALA A 85 -22.55 -7.38 11.49
N GLN A 86 -22.91 -8.61 11.11
CA GLN A 86 -23.17 -8.98 9.71
C GLN A 86 -24.43 -8.29 9.18
N ALA A 87 -25.53 -8.31 9.93
CA ALA A 87 -26.80 -7.71 9.52
C ALA A 87 -26.67 -6.20 9.29
N ALA A 88 -26.01 -5.48 10.21
CA ALA A 88 -25.76 -4.05 10.06
C ALA A 88 -24.84 -3.75 8.86
N TRP A 89 -23.76 -4.51 8.67
CA TRP A 89 -22.82 -4.34 7.55
C TRP A 89 -23.49 -4.55 6.18
N VAL A 90 -24.42 -5.51 6.09
CA VAL A 90 -25.20 -5.80 4.88
C VAL A 90 -26.31 -4.76 4.65
N MET A 91 -26.86 -4.15 5.69
CA MET A 91 -27.88 -3.09 5.55
C MET A 91 -27.31 -1.74 5.10
N ASP A 92 -26.26 -1.24 5.76
CA ASP A 92 -25.61 0.03 5.41
C ASP A 92 -24.13 0.01 5.78
N THR A 93 -23.31 -0.51 4.86
CA THR A 93 -21.86 -0.61 5.01
C THR A 93 -21.19 0.76 5.27
N LYS A 94 -21.74 1.86 4.73
CA LYS A 94 -21.14 3.20 4.88
C LYS A 94 -21.37 3.74 6.28
N LYS A 95 -22.62 3.67 6.76
CA LYS A 95 -22.96 4.03 8.14
C LYS A 95 -22.15 3.19 9.12
N VAL A 96 -22.07 1.88 8.92
CA VAL A 96 -21.28 1.00 9.80
C VAL A 96 -19.79 1.37 9.78
N CYS A 97 -19.17 1.51 8.61
CA CYS A 97 -17.77 1.96 8.51
C CYS A 97 -17.53 3.26 9.30
N LYS A 98 -18.35 4.29 9.06
CA LYS A 98 -18.27 5.57 9.77
C LYS A 98 -18.43 5.43 11.29
N ASP A 99 -19.42 4.67 11.73
CA ASP A 99 -19.73 4.49 13.16
C ASP A 99 -18.63 3.71 13.90
N VAL A 100 -17.95 2.76 13.24
CA VAL A 100 -16.82 2.00 13.82
C VAL A 100 -15.44 2.62 13.55
N GLY A 101 -15.37 3.77 12.86
CA GLY A 101 -14.12 4.48 12.57
C GLY A 101 -13.28 3.91 11.41
N LEU A 102 -13.88 3.10 10.53
CA LEU A 102 -13.25 2.60 9.30
C LEU A 102 -13.54 3.53 8.11
N LEU A 103 -12.55 3.72 7.24
CA LEU A 103 -12.73 4.45 5.99
C LEU A 103 -13.28 3.53 4.89
N HIS A 104 -14.48 3.82 4.39
CA HIS A 104 -15.05 3.08 3.27
C HIS A 104 -14.42 3.54 1.94
N ILE A 105 -14.24 2.62 0.99
CA ILE A 105 -13.65 2.92 -0.34
C ILE A 105 -14.48 3.96 -1.12
N GLU A 106 -15.78 4.09 -0.85
CA GLU A 106 -16.61 5.14 -1.44
C GLU A 106 -16.65 6.44 -0.63
N ASP A 107 -16.15 6.47 0.61
CA ASP A 107 -16.00 7.72 1.37
C ASP A 107 -14.75 8.48 0.91
N ILE A 108 -13.69 7.75 0.52
CA ILE A 108 -12.56 8.29 -0.25
C ILE A 108 -13.07 9.00 -1.52
N LYS A 109 -14.10 8.44 -2.18
CA LYS A 109 -14.77 9.03 -3.35
C LYS A 109 -15.84 10.08 -3.02
N SER A 110 -16.30 10.15 -1.76
CA SER A 110 -17.36 11.09 -1.34
C SER A 110 -16.80 12.36 -0.69
N LEU A 111 -15.51 12.38 -0.36
CA LEU A 111 -14.77 13.58 0.04
C LEU A 111 -14.44 14.51 -1.16
N GLU A 112 -14.78 14.11 -2.39
CA GLU A 112 -14.50 14.85 -3.63
C GLU A 112 -15.36 16.12 -3.81
N ALA A 113 -16.42 16.29 -3.02
CA ALA A 113 -17.50 17.24 -3.31
C ALA A 113 -17.39 18.60 -2.57
N LYS A 114 -16.32 19.37 -2.84
CA LYS A 114 -16.37 20.86 -2.78
C LYS A 114 -15.19 21.55 -3.49
N GLU A 115 -15.54 22.51 -4.34
CA GLU A 115 -14.69 23.62 -4.82
C GLU A 115 -13.51 23.30 -5.77
N CYS A 116 -13.44 22.10 -6.35
CA CYS A 116 -12.51 21.85 -7.48
C CYS A 116 -13.10 20.87 -8.51
N THR A 117 -12.82 21.10 -9.79
CA THR A 117 -13.20 20.22 -10.93
C THR A 117 -12.10 19.24 -11.34
N GLN A 118 -10.92 19.32 -10.73
CA GLN A 118 -9.77 18.47 -11.03
C GLN A 118 -9.92 17.10 -10.38
N GLU A 119 -9.20 16.11 -10.93
CA GLU A 119 -9.14 14.75 -10.38
C GLU A 119 -8.80 14.78 -8.86
N PRO A 120 -9.41 13.93 -8.01
CA PRO A 120 -9.17 13.91 -6.57
C PRO A 120 -7.69 14.04 -6.17
N HIS A 121 -7.41 14.98 -5.26
CA HIS A 121 -6.06 15.46 -4.99
C HIS A 121 -5.67 15.59 -3.51
N ARG A 122 -6.60 15.40 -2.57
CA ARG A 122 -6.29 15.31 -1.13
C ARG A 122 -5.11 14.32 -0.93
N PRO A 123 -4.09 14.64 -0.11
CA PRO A 123 -3.96 15.78 0.82
C PRO A 123 -3.60 17.14 0.21
N ILE A 124 -3.28 17.22 -1.07
CA ILE A 124 -2.81 18.46 -1.70
C ILE A 124 -3.97 19.44 -1.90
N ALA A 125 -3.76 20.71 -1.56
CA ALA A 125 -4.77 21.76 -1.66
C ALA A 125 -5.13 22.10 -3.12
N CYS A 126 -6.40 22.46 -3.35
CA CYS A 126 -6.94 22.84 -4.65
C CYS A 126 -6.13 23.96 -5.33
N GLU A 127 -5.62 24.93 -4.55
CA GLU A 127 -4.80 26.03 -5.05
C GLU A 127 -3.50 25.54 -5.72
N THR A 128 -2.76 24.63 -5.05
CA THR A 128 -1.52 24.03 -5.57
C THR A 128 -1.79 23.24 -6.84
N VAL A 129 -2.90 22.52 -6.90
CA VAL A 129 -3.33 21.74 -8.05
C VAL A 129 -3.73 22.63 -9.22
N THR A 130 -4.53 23.66 -9.00
CA THR A 130 -4.90 24.63 -10.05
C THR A 130 -3.67 25.33 -10.61
N LYS A 131 -2.74 25.80 -9.75
CA LYS A 131 -1.45 26.39 -10.19
C LYS A 131 -0.65 25.42 -11.06
N TRP A 132 -0.59 24.14 -10.67
CA TRP A 132 0.11 23.12 -11.45
C TRP A 132 -0.58 22.83 -12.80
N VAL A 133 -1.90 22.69 -12.82
CA VAL A 133 -2.68 22.42 -14.04
C VAL A 133 -2.52 23.56 -15.05
N VAL A 134 -2.67 24.81 -14.61
CA VAL A 134 -2.44 26.01 -15.42
C VAL A 134 -1.00 26.09 -15.93
N LYS A 135 -0.02 25.64 -15.13
CA LYS A 135 1.39 25.59 -15.56
C LYS A 135 1.65 24.54 -16.66
N ILE A 136 0.94 23.41 -16.67
CA ILE A 136 1.13 22.36 -17.69
C ILE A 136 0.27 22.54 -18.95
N SER A 137 -0.82 23.32 -18.89
CA SER A 137 -1.62 23.72 -20.07
C SER A 137 -0.99 24.86 -20.87
N GLY A 138 0.04 25.53 -20.33
CA GLY A 138 0.65 26.71 -20.96
C GLY A 138 -0.19 27.99 -20.85
N GLU A 139 -1.29 27.95 -20.09
CA GLU A 139 -2.19 29.10 -19.87
C GLU A 139 -1.52 30.14 -18.95
N SER A 140 -0.67 30.99 -19.50
CA SER A 140 -0.27 32.23 -18.82
C SER A 140 -1.43 33.24 -18.87
N GLU A 141 -1.61 34.04 -17.81
CA GLU A 141 -2.78 34.93 -17.68
C GLU A 141 -2.92 36.00 -18.79
N ASN A 142 -1.91 36.20 -19.64
CA ASN A 142 -1.92 37.22 -20.71
C ASN A 142 -1.19 36.83 -22.02
N THR A 143 -0.91 35.54 -22.30
CA THR A 143 -0.26 35.12 -23.56
C THR A 143 -0.83 33.79 -24.07
N GLU A 144 -0.95 33.67 -25.40
CA GLU A 144 -1.48 32.50 -26.11
C GLU A 144 -0.74 31.19 -25.79
N ILE A 145 -1.48 30.07 -25.82
CA ILE A 145 -0.95 28.71 -25.64
C ILE A 145 0.06 28.45 -26.77
N SER A 146 1.34 28.29 -26.44
CA SER A 146 2.34 27.89 -27.43
C SER A 146 2.28 26.37 -27.65
N GLU A 147 1.99 25.95 -28.88
CA GLU A 147 1.99 24.53 -29.31
C GLU A 147 3.35 23.84 -29.02
N GLU A 148 4.42 24.64 -28.97
CA GLU A 148 5.78 24.22 -28.57
C GLU A 148 5.82 23.65 -27.13
N SER A 149 5.00 24.17 -26.21
CA SER A 149 4.94 23.70 -24.81
C SER A 149 4.31 22.31 -24.70
N GLU A 150 3.17 22.07 -25.37
CA GLU A 150 2.51 20.76 -25.41
C GLU A 150 3.40 19.70 -26.08
N ASN A 151 4.03 20.06 -27.20
CA ASN A 151 4.94 19.15 -27.92
C ASN A 151 6.17 18.79 -27.07
N THR A 152 6.76 19.77 -26.38
CA THR A 152 7.88 19.53 -25.44
C THR A 152 7.45 18.63 -24.28
N ASN A 153 6.30 18.92 -23.66
CA ASN A 153 5.71 18.11 -22.59
C ASN A 153 5.44 16.66 -23.05
N TRP A 154 4.93 16.46 -24.27
CA TRP A 154 4.70 15.13 -24.83
C TRP A 154 6.00 14.34 -25.01
N ILE A 155 7.06 14.98 -25.53
CA ILE A 155 8.38 14.34 -25.71
C ILE A 155 8.93 13.86 -24.35
N LEU A 156 8.96 14.76 -23.35
CA LEU A 156 9.45 14.48 -21.99
C LEU A 156 8.72 13.31 -21.31
N ALA A 157 7.40 13.23 -21.49
CA ALA A 157 6.58 12.20 -20.84
C ALA A 157 6.72 10.81 -21.49
N ASN A 158 6.85 10.73 -22.83
CA ASN A 158 6.63 9.49 -23.58
C ASN A 158 7.90 8.82 -24.15
N SER A 159 8.98 9.57 -24.42
CA SER A 159 10.15 9.06 -25.16
C SER A 159 11.47 9.42 -24.49
N LYS A 160 12.28 8.40 -24.14
CA LYS A 160 13.64 8.61 -23.61
C LYS A 160 14.67 7.67 -24.25
N PRO A 161 15.92 8.11 -24.50
CA PRO A 161 16.96 7.26 -25.05
C PRO A 161 17.48 6.26 -24.00
N CYS A 162 17.72 5.01 -24.41
CA CYS A 162 18.32 4.00 -23.54
C CYS A 162 19.67 4.49 -22.99
N PRO A 163 19.89 4.56 -21.66
CA PRO A 163 21.12 5.10 -21.09
C PRO A 163 22.40 4.40 -21.60
N LYS A 164 22.33 3.07 -21.83
CA LYS A 164 23.45 2.24 -22.31
C LYS A 164 23.68 2.27 -23.83
N CYS A 165 22.62 2.17 -24.65
CA CYS A 165 22.76 2.00 -26.11
C CYS A 165 22.12 3.12 -26.96
N LYS A 166 21.62 4.18 -26.32
CA LYS A 166 21.02 5.40 -26.90
C LYS A 166 19.80 5.22 -27.84
N ARG A 167 19.45 3.98 -28.23
CA ARG A 167 18.19 3.64 -28.92
C ARG A 167 16.99 4.29 -28.18
N PRO A 168 16.08 5.00 -28.87
CA PRO A 168 14.84 5.50 -28.27
C PRO A 168 14.01 4.38 -27.63
N ILE A 169 13.34 4.69 -26.52
CA ILE A 169 12.41 3.82 -25.81
C ILE A 169 11.14 4.61 -25.52
N GLU A 170 10.01 4.05 -25.93
CA GLU A 170 8.66 4.47 -25.54
C GLU A 170 8.23 3.71 -24.27
N LYS A 171 7.49 4.36 -23.36
CA LYS A 171 7.04 3.74 -22.09
C LYS A 171 5.85 2.79 -22.30
N ASN A 172 6.15 1.50 -22.45
CA ASN A 172 5.15 0.44 -22.67
C ASN A 172 4.68 -0.32 -21.40
N ASN A 173 5.33 -0.10 -20.25
CA ASN A 173 5.09 -0.80 -18.98
C ASN A 173 4.59 0.15 -17.87
N GLY A 174 3.96 -0.42 -16.85
CA GLY A 174 3.42 0.31 -15.70
C GLY A 174 4.51 0.77 -14.74
N CYS A 175 5.32 -0.17 -14.22
CA CYS A 175 6.38 0.14 -13.25
C CYS A 175 7.54 0.94 -13.87
N MET A 176 8.31 1.64 -13.02
CA MET A 176 9.50 2.41 -13.44
C MET A 176 10.71 1.53 -13.75
N HIS A 177 10.65 0.23 -13.43
CA HIS A 177 11.66 -0.77 -13.76
C HIS A 177 11.61 -1.17 -15.24
N MET A 178 12.32 -0.43 -16.07
CA MET A 178 12.44 -0.72 -17.50
C MET A 178 13.60 -1.65 -17.82
N THR A 179 13.42 -2.46 -18.86
CA THR A 179 14.46 -3.34 -19.44
C THR A 179 14.53 -3.08 -20.93
N CYS A 180 15.66 -2.57 -21.42
CA CYS A 180 15.86 -2.28 -22.84
C CYS A 180 15.80 -3.56 -23.69
N THR A 181 15.13 -3.48 -24.84
CA THR A 181 14.94 -4.61 -25.75
C THR A 181 16.26 -5.23 -26.26
N PRO A 182 16.25 -6.50 -26.71
CA PRO A 182 17.43 -7.13 -27.30
C PRO A 182 18.08 -6.30 -28.44
N PRO A 183 19.41 -6.39 -28.62
CA PRO A 183 20.36 -7.19 -27.83
C PRO A 183 20.76 -6.54 -26.49
N CYS A 184 20.30 -5.32 -26.17
CA CYS A 184 20.86 -4.51 -25.08
C CYS A 184 20.61 -5.07 -23.67
N LYS A 185 19.36 -5.47 -23.36
CA LYS A 185 18.92 -6.06 -22.08
C LYS A 185 19.24 -5.25 -20.80
N TYR A 186 19.63 -3.99 -20.92
CA TYR A 186 20.00 -3.14 -19.78
C TYR A 186 18.78 -2.75 -18.94
N GLN A 187 18.91 -2.81 -17.62
CA GLN A 187 17.84 -2.49 -16.67
C GLN A 187 18.09 -1.14 -15.98
N PHE A 188 17.10 -0.26 -16.01
CA PHE A 188 17.21 1.14 -15.57
C PHE A 188 15.87 1.67 -15.05
N CYS A 189 15.92 2.76 -14.29
CA CYS A 189 14.74 3.51 -13.88
C CYS A 189 14.32 4.50 -14.97
N TRP A 190 13.03 4.53 -15.33
CA TRP A 190 12.52 5.45 -16.37
C TRP A 190 12.76 6.93 -16.04
N LEU A 191 12.66 7.32 -14.77
CA LEU A 191 12.77 8.71 -14.34
C LEU A 191 14.19 9.24 -14.55
N CYS A 192 15.15 8.76 -13.75
CA CYS A 192 16.53 9.27 -13.72
C CYS A 192 17.51 8.57 -14.68
N LEU A 193 17.07 7.55 -15.43
CA LEU A 193 17.88 6.72 -16.34
C LEU A 193 19.10 6.00 -15.69
N ARG A 194 19.22 6.04 -14.35
CA ARG A 194 20.26 5.32 -13.59
C ARG A 194 19.97 3.81 -13.57
N ARG A 195 21.01 3.00 -13.27
CA ARG A 195 20.95 1.53 -13.28
C ARG A 195 19.97 1.00 -12.23
N TRP A 196 19.08 0.09 -12.59
CA TRP A 196 18.06 -0.42 -11.64
C TRP A 196 18.66 -1.18 -10.46
N SER A 197 19.77 -1.90 -10.67
CA SER A 197 20.52 -2.55 -9.56
C SER A 197 21.25 -1.56 -8.64
N LYS A 198 20.98 -0.26 -8.74
CA LYS A 198 21.37 0.83 -7.83
C LYS A 198 20.13 1.68 -7.46
N HIS A 199 18.95 1.07 -7.40
CA HIS A 199 17.74 1.63 -6.82
C HIS A 199 17.37 0.84 -5.56
N GLY A 200 18.22 1.01 -4.55
CA GLY A 200 18.15 0.41 -3.22
C GLY A 200 19.19 1.08 -2.30
N GLU A 201 19.17 0.71 -1.03
CA GLU A 201 19.85 1.43 0.07
C GLU A 201 21.34 1.74 -0.19
N GLU A 202 22.10 0.81 -0.78
CA GLU A 202 23.57 0.87 -0.97
C GLU A 202 24.12 2.13 -1.68
N THR A 203 23.31 2.94 -2.35
CA THR A 203 23.78 4.15 -3.07
C THR A 203 22.93 5.40 -2.79
N GLY A 204 22.34 5.51 -1.60
CA GLY A 204 21.28 6.50 -1.35
C GLY A 204 20.09 6.30 -2.30
N GLY A 205 19.87 5.05 -2.70
CA GLY A 205 18.94 4.71 -3.77
C GLY A 205 17.49 4.94 -3.36
N PHE A 206 16.66 5.08 -4.39
CA PHE A 206 15.38 5.77 -4.33
C PHE A 206 15.47 7.26 -3.95
N TYR A 207 15.96 7.62 -2.77
CA TYR A 207 16.05 9.02 -2.31
C TYR A 207 16.75 9.95 -3.32
N ALA A 208 17.88 9.51 -3.91
CA ALA A 208 18.58 10.24 -4.97
C ALA A 208 17.86 10.21 -6.35
N CYS A 209 16.56 9.93 -6.41
CA CYS A 209 15.74 9.90 -7.62
C CYS A 209 14.56 10.89 -7.57
N ASN A 210 13.96 11.12 -6.39
CA ASN A 210 12.85 12.05 -6.19
C ASN A 210 13.26 13.44 -5.68
N ARG A 211 14.47 13.58 -5.09
CA ARG A 211 15.07 14.87 -4.69
C ARG A 211 15.51 15.73 -5.88
N TYR A 212 15.25 17.04 -5.83
CA TYR A 212 15.76 18.02 -6.81
C TYR A 212 16.98 18.77 -6.25
N GLU A 213 18.17 18.41 -6.74
CA GLU A 213 19.44 19.11 -6.53
C GLU A 213 19.62 20.18 -7.62
N ALA A 214 19.64 21.46 -7.25
CA ALA A 214 20.13 22.52 -8.13
C ALA A 214 21.67 22.58 -8.06
N GLU A 215 22.36 22.73 -9.19
CA GLU A 215 23.83 22.84 -9.17
C GLU A 215 24.25 24.14 -8.47
N ASN A 216 25.23 24.04 -7.57
CA ASN A 216 25.61 25.16 -6.71
C ASN A 216 26.28 26.31 -7.48
N TYR A 217 25.86 27.52 -7.10
CA TYR A 217 26.31 28.83 -7.56
C TYR A 217 27.82 28.91 -7.82
N LYS A 218 28.21 29.46 -8.99
CA LYS A 218 29.58 29.96 -9.22
C LYS A 218 29.56 31.47 -9.06
N GLU A 219 30.22 31.98 -8.02
CA GLU A 219 30.40 33.42 -7.84
C GLU A 219 31.45 34.00 -8.81
N GLY A 220 31.11 35.14 -9.42
CA GLY A 220 31.90 35.80 -10.47
C GLY A 220 31.66 35.18 -11.85
N VAL A 221 31.20 35.92 -12.87
CA VAL A 221 31.44 37.34 -13.19
C VAL A 221 30.11 38.12 -13.39
N ASP A 222 30.20 39.44 -13.53
CA ASP A 222 29.08 40.37 -13.74
C ASP A 222 28.45 40.25 -15.14
N GLU A 223 27.24 39.66 -15.22
CA GLU A 223 26.32 39.85 -16.35
C GLU A 223 24.87 39.58 -15.90
N ALA A 224 24.06 40.64 -15.68
CA ALA A 224 22.66 40.48 -15.24
C ALA A 224 21.81 39.64 -16.22
N ALA A 225 22.11 39.72 -17.53
CA ALA A 225 21.46 38.92 -18.56
C ALA A 225 21.94 37.45 -18.58
N GLU A 226 23.15 37.14 -18.11
CA GLU A 226 23.59 35.75 -17.93
C GLU A 226 22.94 35.13 -16.69
N HIS A 227 22.84 35.89 -15.60
CA HIS A 227 22.04 35.51 -14.43
C HIS A 227 20.56 35.27 -14.80
N GLU A 228 19.95 36.12 -15.63
CA GLU A 228 18.58 35.92 -16.12
C GLU A 228 18.45 34.64 -16.98
N ARG A 229 19.39 34.41 -17.92
CA ARG A 229 19.43 33.17 -18.73
C ARG A 229 19.57 31.92 -17.86
N GLU A 230 20.44 31.95 -16.85
CA GLU A 230 20.68 30.82 -15.95
C GLU A 230 19.51 30.60 -14.99
N MET A 231 18.85 31.65 -14.50
CA MET A 231 17.62 31.55 -13.71
C MET A 231 16.44 31.00 -14.53
N ALA A 232 16.34 31.36 -15.81
CA ALA A 232 15.36 30.78 -16.73
C ALA A 232 15.64 29.29 -17.00
N LYS A 233 16.91 28.92 -17.24
CA LYS A 233 17.36 27.53 -17.37
C LYS A 233 17.05 26.72 -16.11
N ASN A 234 17.42 27.19 -14.93
CA ASN A 234 17.17 26.50 -13.66
C ASN A 234 15.67 26.38 -13.36
N SER A 235 14.85 27.35 -13.78
CA SER A 235 13.39 27.27 -13.70
C SER A 235 12.81 26.20 -14.64
N LEU A 236 13.38 26.04 -15.84
CA LEU A 236 13.01 25.00 -16.81
C LEU A 236 13.47 23.61 -16.37
N GLU A 237 14.66 23.49 -15.77
CA GLU A 237 15.18 22.24 -15.20
C GLU A 237 14.35 21.78 -13.99
N LYS A 238 14.02 22.69 -13.05
CA LYS A 238 13.07 22.39 -11.96
C LYS A 238 11.70 21.98 -12.51
N TYR A 239 11.15 22.70 -13.50
CA TYR A 239 9.89 22.32 -14.13
C TYR A 239 9.95 20.92 -14.75
N THR A 240 10.97 20.64 -15.57
CA THR A 240 11.18 19.35 -16.25
C THR A 240 11.27 18.21 -15.23
N PHE A 241 12.04 18.41 -14.15
CA PHE A 241 12.21 17.42 -13.09
C PHE A 241 10.87 16.98 -12.47
N PHE A 242 10.03 17.93 -12.08
CA PHE A 242 8.74 17.65 -11.44
C PHE A 242 7.69 17.20 -12.46
N TYR A 243 7.69 17.77 -13.67
CA TYR A 243 6.78 17.40 -14.75
C TYR A 243 6.94 15.95 -15.21
N GLU A 244 8.18 15.50 -15.47
CA GLU A 244 8.44 14.12 -15.87
C GLU A 244 7.90 13.12 -14.83
N ARG A 245 8.00 13.45 -13.53
CA ARG A 245 7.60 12.57 -12.42
C ARG A 245 6.09 12.58 -12.19
N TRP A 246 5.44 13.73 -12.36
CA TRP A 246 3.98 13.86 -12.45
C TRP A 246 3.41 13.02 -13.61
N ALA A 247 3.92 13.24 -14.82
CA ALA A 247 3.44 12.58 -16.05
C ALA A 247 3.75 11.07 -16.07
N ALA A 248 4.91 10.67 -15.54
CA ALA A 248 5.25 9.26 -15.38
C ALA A 248 4.30 8.55 -14.41
N ASN A 249 3.88 9.18 -13.31
CA ASN A 249 2.91 8.57 -12.40
C ASN A 249 1.50 8.48 -13.01
N GLN A 250 1.01 9.52 -13.71
CA GLN A 250 -0.31 9.46 -14.38
C GLN A 250 -0.37 8.43 -15.52
N SER A 251 0.68 8.36 -16.36
CA SER A 251 0.76 7.32 -17.41
C SER A 251 0.83 5.90 -16.82
N SER A 252 1.58 5.73 -15.72
CA SER A 252 1.64 4.45 -14.98
C SER A 252 0.31 4.08 -14.35
N ARG A 253 -0.46 5.05 -13.86
CA ARG A 253 -1.80 4.86 -13.32
C ARG A 253 -2.81 4.43 -14.39
N LYS A 254 -2.80 5.09 -15.55
CA LYS A 254 -3.63 4.71 -16.70
C LYS A 254 -3.34 3.27 -17.15
N LYS A 255 -2.05 2.91 -17.23
CA LYS A 255 -1.60 1.54 -17.52
C LYS A 255 -2.03 0.53 -16.44
N ALA A 256 -2.02 0.90 -15.16
CA ALA A 256 -2.51 0.06 -14.07
C ALA A 256 -4.04 -0.14 -14.11
N LEU A 257 -4.82 0.89 -14.48
CA LEU A 257 -6.26 0.77 -14.73
C LEU A 257 -6.56 -0.18 -15.90
N ASP A 258 -5.83 -0.06 -17.01
CA ASP A 258 -5.95 -0.97 -18.14
C ASP A 258 -5.62 -2.43 -17.75
N ASP A 259 -4.59 -2.63 -16.92
CA ASP A 259 -4.16 -3.97 -16.47
C ASP A 259 -5.12 -4.57 -15.43
N LEU A 260 -5.65 -3.78 -14.49
CA LEU A 260 -6.73 -4.16 -13.58
C LEU A 260 -7.95 -4.69 -14.34
N ASN A 261 -8.42 -3.92 -15.34
CA ASN A 261 -9.52 -4.31 -16.20
C ASN A 261 -9.24 -5.63 -16.93
N LYS A 262 -8.01 -5.83 -17.46
CA LYS A 262 -7.60 -7.11 -18.06
C LYS A 262 -7.56 -8.24 -17.02
N MET A 263 -7.13 -7.98 -15.80
CA MET A 263 -7.08 -8.98 -14.72
C MET A 263 -8.48 -9.49 -14.38
N GLN A 264 -9.41 -8.57 -14.09
CA GLN A 264 -10.82 -8.87 -13.83
C GLN A 264 -11.47 -9.59 -15.00
N THR A 265 -11.43 -9.02 -16.21
CA THR A 265 -12.21 -9.52 -17.35
C THR A 265 -11.62 -10.75 -18.06
N LYS A 266 -10.31 -11.02 -17.93
CA LYS A 266 -9.62 -11.99 -18.80
C LYS A 266 -8.63 -12.94 -18.11
N TYR A 267 -8.11 -12.63 -16.93
CA TYR A 267 -7.07 -13.46 -16.29
C TYR A 267 -7.57 -14.22 -15.05
N ILE A 268 -8.31 -13.61 -14.12
CA ILE A 268 -8.78 -14.30 -12.90
C ILE A 268 -9.59 -15.57 -13.24
N ALA A 269 -10.58 -15.45 -14.13
CA ALA A 269 -11.35 -16.59 -14.64
C ALA A 269 -10.53 -17.68 -15.35
N LYS A 270 -9.29 -17.38 -15.79
CA LYS A 270 -8.35 -18.37 -16.36
C LYS A 270 -7.46 -18.98 -15.29
N PHE A 271 -7.02 -18.21 -14.31
CA PHE A 271 -6.31 -18.72 -13.14
C PHE A 271 -7.17 -19.72 -12.36
N GLY A 272 -8.40 -19.35 -12.00
CA GLY A 272 -9.33 -20.23 -11.29
C GLY A 272 -9.55 -21.57 -12.02
N LYS A 273 -9.73 -21.53 -13.35
CA LYS A 273 -9.86 -22.74 -14.20
C LYS A 273 -8.56 -23.54 -14.36
N THR A 274 -7.39 -22.90 -14.24
CA THR A 274 -6.08 -23.56 -14.39
C THR A 274 -5.65 -24.26 -13.10
N HIS A 275 -6.00 -23.69 -11.94
CA HIS A 275 -5.58 -24.16 -10.62
C HIS A 275 -6.72 -24.78 -9.79
N VAL A 276 -7.95 -24.83 -10.32
CA VAL A 276 -9.15 -25.37 -9.67
C VAL A 276 -9.48 -24.61 -8.36
N LEU A 277 -9.43 -23.28 -8.45
CA LEU A 277 -9.70 -22.35 -7.35
C LEU A 277 -10.88 -21.42 -7.71
N PRO A 278 -11.70 -20.97 -6.74
CA PRO A 278 -12.75 -19.98 -6.99
C PRO A 278 -12.12 -18.66 -7.42
N GLU A 279 -12.86 -17.85 -8.20
CA GLU A 279 -12.34 -16.57 -8.70
C GLU A 279 -12.01 -15.60 -7.54
N THR A 280 -12.79 -15.63 -6.46
CA THR A 280 -12.56 -14.87 -5.22
C THR A 280 -11.31 -15.27 -4.45
N TYR A 281 -10.68 -16.41 -4.75
CA TYR A 281 -9.35 -16.71 -4.21
C TYR A 281 -8.35 -15.63 -4.65
N PHE A 282 -8.53 -15.01 -5.82
CA PHE A 282 -7.58 -14.08 -6.44
C PHE A 282 -7.87 -12.59 -6.15
N ASP A 283 -8.84 -12.27 -5.29
CA ASP A 283 -9.23 -10.88 -4.99
C ASP A 283 -8.05 -10.04 -4.45
N PHE A 284 -7.10 -10.66 -3.75
CA PHE A 284 -5.86 -10.00 -3.31
C PHE A 284 -5.01 -9.39 -4.45
N ILE A 285 -5.20 -9.84 -5.69
CA ILE A 285 -4.57 -9.25 -6.88
C ILE A 285 -5.32 -7.99 -7.31
N ILE A 286 -6.65 -7.94 -7.12
CA ILE A 286 -7.46 -6.74 -7.34
C ILE A 286 -7.10 -5.67 -6.31
N ASP A 287 -7.01 -6.05 -5.02
CA ASP A 287 -6.59 -5.15 -3.94
C ASP A 287 -5.24 -4.50 -4.22
N ALA A 288 -4.26 -5.31 -4.66
CA ALA A 288 -2.94 -4.83 -5.06
C ALA A 288 -3.00 -3.82 -6.21
N TRP A 289 -3.79 -4.08 -7.27
CA TRP A 289 -3.96 -3.13 -8.38
C TRP A 289 -4.68 -1.85 -7.97
N CYS A 290 -5.72 -1.94 -7.12
CA CYS A 290 -6.41 -0.78 -6.56
C CYS A 290 -5.43 0.09 -5.73
N GLN A 291 -4.63 -0.52 -4.86
CA GLN A 291 -3.59 0.18 -4.10
C GLN A 291 -2.56 0.83 -5.03
N ILE A 292 -2.09 0.14 -6.09
CA ILE A 292 -1.16 0.71 -7.08
C ILE A 292 -1.77 1.95 -7.73
N ILE A 293 -3.03 1.88 -8.19
CA ILE A 293 -3.73 2.98 -8.87
C ILE A 293 -3.84 4.21 -7.97
N GLU A 294 -4.20 4.02 -6.70
CA GLU A 294 -4.36 5.12 -5.75
C GLU A 294 -3.03 5.72 -5.30
N CYS A 295 -2.02 4.89 -5.03
CA CYS A 295 -0.67 5.35 -4.77
C CYS A 295 -0.11 6.19 -5.93
N ARG A 296 -0.36 5.82 -7.20
CA ARG A 296 0.05 6.65 -8.34
C ARG A 296 -0.68 8.00 -8.41
N ARG A 297 -1.95 8.07 -8.00
CA ARG A 297 -2.70 9.34 -7.89
C ARG A 297 -2.05 10.25 -6.85
N LEU A 298 -1.77 9.70 -5.67
CA LEU A 298 -1.14 10.44 -4.58
C LEU A 298 0.25 10.97 -5.01
N LEU A 299 1.12 10.13 -5.57
CA LEU A 299 2.46 10.55 -6.03
C LEU A 299 2.43 11.62 -7.11
N MET A 300 1.50 11.50 -8.08
CA MET A 300 1.30 12.52 -9.10
C MET A 300 1.10 13.89 -8.44
N TRP A 301 0.23 13.97 -7.44
CA TRP A 301 -0.01 15.22 -6.72
C TRP A 301 1.11 15.62 -5.74
N THR A 302 1.85 14.69 -5.12
CA THR A 302 3.01 15.07 -4.31
C THR A 302 4.12 15.72 -5.15
N TYR A 303 4.30 15.35 -6.42
CA TYR A 303 5.21 16.07 -7.31
C TYR A 303 4.72 17.48 -7.69
N ALA A 304 3.41 17.68 -7.87
CA ALA A 304 2.85 19.02 -8.03
C ALA A 304 3.10 19.88 -6.77
N TYR A 305 2.94 19.30 -5.57
CA TYR A 305 3.25 19.94 -4.29
C TYR A 305 4.75 20.28 -4.15
N GLY A 306 5.64 19.31 -4.37
CA GLY A 306 7.09 19.47 -4.23
C GLY A 306 7.69 20.53 -5.17
N TYR A 307 7.07 20.80 -6.32
CA TYR A 307 7.48 21.91 -7.19
C TYR A 307 7.29 23.29 -6.53
N TYR A 308 6.19 23.46 -5.80
CA TYR A 308 5.81 24.71 -5.12
C TYR A 308 6.26 24.81 -3.66
N LEU A 309 6.83 23.74 -3.08
CA LEU A 309 7.41 23.77 -1.75
C LEU A 309 8.58 24.78 -1.71
N PRO A 310 8.59 25.77 -0.79
CA PRO A 310 9.60 26.84 -0.84
C PRO A 310 11.00 26.31 -0.52
N ASP A 311 11.98 26.65 -1.36
CA ASP A 311 13.36 26.17 -1.19
C ASP A 311 14.06 26.75 0.06
N GLN A 312 13.46 27.71 0.76
CA GLN A 312 13.88 28.15 2.11
C GLN A 312 13.49 27.17 3.22
N GLU A 313 12.44 26.35 3.06
CA GLU A 313 11.95 25.42 4.07
C GLU A 313 12.73 24.08 4.06
N LEU A 314 14.06 24.18 4.08
CA LEU A 314 15.00 23.06 3.86
C LEU A 314 14.69 21.81 4.69
N VAL A 315 14.31 21.97 5.97
CA VAL A 315 13.98 20.84 6.87
C VAL A 315 12.70 20.13 6.43
N LYS A 316 11.63 20.87 6.13
CA LYS A 316 10.38 20.30 5.60
C LYS A 316 10.59 19.65 4.24
N LYS A 317 11.37 20.29 3.36
CA LYS A 317 11.73 19.73 2.04
C LYS A 317 12.48 18.41 2.18
N GLN A 318 13.48 18.36 3.05
CA GLN A 318 14.24 17.15 3.37
C GLN A 318 13.32 16.04 3.90
N PHE A 319 12.49 16.35 4.91
CA PHE A 319 11.53 15.39 5.47
C PHE A 319 10.52 14.87 4.43
N PHE A 320 9.94 15.77 3.62
CA PHE A 320 9.03 15.43 2.52
C PHE A 320 9.68 14.54 1.46
N GLU A 321 10.90 14.88 1.02
CA GLU A 321 11.63 14.09 0.02
C GLU A 321 12.00 12.69 0.55
N ASP A 322 12.19 12.51 1.86
CA ASP A 322 12.43 11.20 2.45
C ASP A 322 11.16 10.34 2.53
N ILE A 323 10.07 10.85 3.12
CA ILE A 323 8.81 10.09 3.24
C ILE A 323 8.18 9.79 1.87
N GLN A 324 8.36 10.68 0.88
CA GLN A 324 8.00 10.39 -0.51
C GLN A 324 8.87 9.27 -1.07
N GLY A 325 10.19 9.33 -0.87
CA GLY A 325 11.13 8.33 -1.36
C GLY A 325 10.85 6.92 -0.83
N GLU A 326 10.50 6.79 0.45
CA GLU A 326 10.09 5.51 1.03
C GLU A 326 8.79 4.97 0.41
N ALA A 327 7.75 5.80 0.32
CA ALA A 327 6.46 5.41 -0.25
C ALA A 327 6.58 4.97 -1.72
N GLU A 328 7.35 5.72 -2.52
CA GLU A 328 7.63 5.37 -3.92
C GLU A 328 8.42 4.05 -4.05
N GLN A 329 9.40 3.80 -3.17
CA GLN A 329 10.16 2.55 -3.19
C GLN A 329 9.25 1.34 -2.99
N ARG A 330 8.30 1.40 -2.04
CA ARG A 330 7.33 0.31 -1.80
C ARG A 330 6.34 0.16 -2.95
N LEU A 331 5.89 1.27 -3.54
CA LEU A 331 5.03 1.21 -4.73
C LEU A 331 5.71 0.55 -5.93
N GLU A 332 7.00 0.82 -6.19
CA GLU A 332 7.71 0.11 -7.26
C GLU A 332 7.87 -1.39 -6.96
N GLN A 333 8.10 -1.78 -5.70
CA GLN A 333 8.16 -3.19 -5.28
C GLN A 333 6.81 -3.89 -5.50
N LEU A 334 5.70 -3.28 -5.08
CA LEU A 334 4.34 -3.79 -5.27
C LEU A 334 3.96 -3.88 -6.75
N HIS A 335 4.18 -2.79 -7.51
CA HIS A 335 3.82 -2.72 -8.94
C HIS A 335 4.66 -3.70 -9.77
N LEU A 336 5.94 -3.89 -9.45
CA LEU A 336 6.80 -4.88 -10.09
C LEU A 336 6.29 -6.32 -9.86
N CYS A 337 5.87 -6.63 -8.63
CA CYS A 337 5.33 -7.93 -8.26
C CYS A 337 4.00 -8.21 -8.99
N ALA A 338 3.07 -7.26 -8.96
CA ALA A 338 1.77 -7.36 -9.64
C ALA A 338 1.89 -7.46 -11.17
N GLU A 339 2.77 -6.66 -11.80
CA GLU A 339 2.93 -6.65 -13.25
C GLU A 339 3.67 -7.89 -13.79
N LYS A 340 4.65 -8.44 -13.07
CA LYS A 340 5.59 -9.44 -13.65
C LYS A 340 5.47 -10.84 -13.06
N GLU A 341 5.16 -10.99 -11.77
CA GLU A 341 5.14 -12.32 -11.12
C GLU A 341 3.85 -13.08 -11.43
N VAL A 342 2.70 -12.40 -11.45
CA VAL A 342 1.39 -12.95 -11.89
C VAL A 342 1.51 -13.70 -13.23
N PHE A 343 1.97 -13.01 -14.28
CA PHE A 343 2.10 -13.63 -15.61
C PHE A 343 3.20 -14.70 -15.67
N THR A 344 4.15 -14.70 -14.75
CA THR A 344 5.19 -15.73 -14.66
C THR A 344 4.60 -17.02 -14.09
N LEU A 345 3.83 -16.94 -13.00
CA LEU A 345 3.11 -18.07 -12.39
C LEU A 345 2.11 -18.69 -13.37
N TYR A 346 1.34 -17.86 -14.09
CA TYR A 346 0.41 -18.30 -15.14
C TYR A 346 1.12 -19.11 -16.23
N LYS A 347 2.22 -18.58 -16.79
CA LYS A 347 2.92 -19.20 -17.93
C LYS A 347 3.52 -20.56 -17.60
N LYS A 348 3.97 -20.77 -16.36
CA LYS A 348 4.57 -22.05 -15.92
C LYS A 348 3.56 -23.04 -15.32
N LYS A 349 2.29 -22.65 -15.16
CA LYS A 349 1.27 -23.40 -14.38
C LYS A 349 1.81 -23.77 -12.99
N ALA A 350 2.14 -22.74 -12.21
CA ALA A 350 2.75 -22.90 -10.89
C ALA A 350 1.94 -23.86 -9.97
N PRO A 351 2.62 -24.65 -9.13
CA PRO A 351 1.95 -25.47 -8.12
C PRO A 351 1.36 -24.59 -7.00
N GLN A 352 0.51 -25.18 -6.17
CA GLN A 352 -0.30 -24.44 -5.20
C GLN A 352 0.55 -23.69 -4.17
N ASP A 353 1.63 -24.29 -3.68
CA ASP A 353 2.57 -23.69 -2.74
C ASP A 353 3.24 -22.42 -3.30
N GLU A 354 3.58 -22.38 -4.59
CA GLU A 354 4.09 -21.16 -5.22
C GLU A 354 3.02 -20.06 -5.32
N ILE A 355 1.75 -20.43 -5.42
CA ILE A 355 0.62 -19.48 -5.48
C ILE A 355 0.29 -18.94 -4.08
N ASP A 356 0.33 -19.78 -3.04
CA ASP A 356 0.17 -19.37 -1.64
C ASP A 356 1.33 -18.48 -1.16
N ASN A 357 2.57 -18.79 -1.58
CA ASN A 357 3.73 -17.92 -1.36
C ASN A 357 3.58 -16.57 -2.08
N PHE A 358 3.15 -16.57 -3.34
CA PHE A 358 2.87 -15.34 -4.08
C PHE A 358 1.74 -14.51 -3.45
N ARG A 359 0.66 -15.17 -2.98
CA ARG A 359 -0.44 -14.53 -2.25
C ARG A 359 0.08 -13.82 -1.00
N THR A 360 0.82 -14.54 -0.17
CA THR A 360 1.42 -14.02 1.07
C THR A 360 2.31 -12.81 0.79
N LYS A 361 3.18 -12.91 -0.22
CA LYS A 361 4.05 -11.81 -0.67
C LYS A 361 3.28 -10.60 -1.17
N LEU A 362 2.29 -10.78 -2.05
CA LEU A 362 1.55 -9.66 -2.64
C LEU A 362 0.69 -8.95 -1.59
N VAL A 363 -0.01 -9.69 -0.73
CA VAL A 363 -0.78 -9.10 0.39
C VAL A 363 0.14 -8.30 1.32
N GLY A 364 1.30 -8.83 1.68
CA GLY A 364 2.30 -8.12 2.48
C GLY A 364 2.78 -6.82 1.82
N LEU A 365 3.12 -6.86 0.51
CA LEU A 365 3.52 -5.67 -0.24
C LEU A 365 2.38 -4.64 -0.35
N THR A 366 1.13 -5.06 -0.55
CA THR A 366 -0.05 -4.17 -0.57
C THR A 366 -0.22 -3.47 0.77
N SER A 367 -0.21 -4.23 1.87
CA SER A 367 -0.37 -3.71 3.23
C SER A 367 0.75 -2.71 3.59
N VAL A 368 2.01 -3.09 3.39
CA VAL A 368 3.17 -2.21 3.68
C VAL A 368 3.12 -0.95 2.83
N THR A 369 2.80 -1.06 1.53
CA THR A 369 2.68 0.12 0.66
C THR A 369 1.57 1.04 1.16
N CYS A 370 0.42 0.51 1.59
CA CYS A 370 -0.66 1.30 2.16
C CYS A 370 -0.19 2.13 3.37
N THR A 371 0.49 1.50 4.35
CA THR A 371 1.01 2.19 5.55
C THR A 371 1.97 3.33 5.23
N TYR A 372 2.90 3.15 4.29
CA TYR A 372 3.82 4.22 3.89
C TYR A 372 3.09 5.39 3.21
N PHE A 373 2.05 5.11 2.41
CA PHE A 373 1.21 6.16 1.82
C PHE A 373 0.31 6.85 2.85
N GLU A 374 -0.22 6.15 3.84
CA GLU A 374 -0.92 6.80 4.95
C GLU A 374 0.00 7.76 5.70
N ASN A 375 1.26 7.37 5.95
CA ASN A 375 2.22 8.22 6.66
C ASN A 375 2.59 9.47 5.84
N LEU A 376 2.80 9.31 4.53
CA LEU A 376 2.94 10.43 3.59
C LEU A 376 1.73 11.36 3.61
N VAL A 377 0.51 10.81 3.65
CA VAL A 377 -0.73 11.61 3.74
C VAL A 377 -0.86 12.34 5.08
N LYS A 378 -0.57 11.67 6.22
CA LYS A 378 -0.59 12.26 7.56
C LYS A 378 0.41 13.43 7.68
N ALA A 379 1.61 13.27 7.12
CA ALA A 379 2.64 14.33 7.10
C ALA A 379 2.30 15.50 6.17
N LEU A 380 1.50 15.29 5.13
CA LEU A 380 1.01 16.39 4.27
C LEU A 380 -0.18 17.12 4.93
N ASP A 381 -1.14 16.38 5.51
CA ASP A 381 -2.25 16.95 6.28
C ASP A 381 -1.77 17.69 7.56
N ASN A 382 -0.62 17.30 8.16
CA ASN A 382 -0.02 18.01 9.31
C ASN A 382 0.91 19.19 8.93
N GLY A 383 1.04 19.52 7.64
CA GLY A 383 1.87 20.63 7.17
C GLY A 383 3.38 20.41 7.25
N LEU A 384 3.82 19.13 7.21
CA LEU A 384 5.21 18.69 7.38
C LEU A 384 5.81 19.10 8.74
N SER A 385 5.01 18.98 9.80
CA SER A 385 5.48 19.25 11.16
C SER A 385 6.21 18.02 11.74
N GLU A 386 7.38 18.27 12.33
CA GLU A 386 8.23 17.25 13.01
C GLU A 386 7.63 16.82 14.35
N ASP A 387 6.47 16.18 14.31
CA ASP A 387 5.88 15.54 15.48
C ASP A 387 6.71 14.29 15.82
N HIS A 388 7.62 14.42 16.79
CA HIS A 388 8.62 13.39 17.15
C HIS A 388 8.03 12.01 17.51
N SER A 389 6.71 11.94 17.75
CA SER A 389 5.93 10.71 17.88
C SER A 389 6.07 9.75 16.68
N MET A 390 6.31 10.25 15.47
CA MET A 390 6.38 9.45 14.23
C MET A 390 7.73 8.75 14.00
N VAL A 391 8.79 9.14 14.70
CA VAL A 391 10.17 8.65 14.46
C VAL A 391 10.42 7.26 15.11
N GLY A 392 9.51 6.79 15.97
CA GLY A 392 9.74 5.66 16.88
C GLY A 392 9.69 4.23 16.31
N VAL A 393 9.47 4.02 15.00
CA VAL A 393 9.25 2.68 14.42
C VAL A 393 10.40 2.18 13.54
N LEU A 394 11.37 3.04 13.18
CA LEU A 394 12.51 2.67 12.32
C LEU A 394 13.76 2.31 13.13
N SER A 395 13.77 1.09 13.68
CA SER A 395 15.00 0.38 14.06
C SER A 395 14.93 -1.09 13.63
N PRO A 396 15.63 -1.48 12.55
CA PRO A 396 15.70 -2.88 12.12
C PRO A 396 16.77 -3.63 12.92
N GLU A 397 16.47 -4.04 14.17
CA GLU A 397 17.32 -4.99 14.88
C GLU A 397 17.37 -6.34 14.14
N GLU A 398 18.59 -6.85 13.93
CA GLU A 398 18.84 -7.97 13.02
C GLU A 398 18.21 -9.29 13.49
N LYS A 399 17.16 -9.74 12.79
CA LYS A 399 16.83 -11.17 12.69
C LYS A 399 17.20 -11.72 11.33
N LYS A 400 18.46 -12.15 11.21
CA LYS A 400 18.95 -12.95 10.07
C LYS A 400 18.14 -14.23 9.94
N VAL A 401 17.17 -14.24 9.04
CA VAL A 401 16.56 -15.47 8.54
C VAL A 401 17.53 -16.07 7.53
N GLU A 402 18.44 -16.91 8.01
CA GLU A 402 19.46 -17.57 7.20
C GLU A 402 18.82 -18.68 6.35
N VAL A 403 18.28 -18.30 5.19
CA VAL A 403 17.64 -19.22 4.24
C VAL A 403 18.69 -20.20 3.67
N THR A 404 18.84 -21.32 4.36
CA THR A 404 19.80 -22.38 4.00
C THR A 404 19.29 -23.15 2.79
N ILE A 405 19.67 -22.69 1.60
CA ILE A 405 19.39 -23.39 0.34
C ILE A 405 20.29 -24.62 0.26
N HIS A 406 19.79 -25.77 0.69
CA HIS A 406 20.46 -27.05 0.45
C HIS A 406 20.55 -27.34 -1.06
N PRO A 407 21.76 -27.53 -1.64
CA PRO A 407 21.89 -27.87 -3.05
C PRO A 407 21.31 -29.25 -3.34
N THR A 408 20.33 -29.34 -4.23
CA THR A 408 19.79 -30.63 -4.66
C THR A 408 20.83 -31.40 -5.47
N ARG A 409 21.12 -32.62 -5.02
CA ARG A 409 22.19 -33.49 -5.49
C ARG A 409 21.99 -33.91 -6.96
N SER A 410 22.61 -33.20 -7.89
CA SER A 410 22.62 -33.57 -9.31
C SER A 410 23.52 -34.79 -9.57
N SER A 411 23.03 -35.74 -10.36
CA SER A 411 23.74 -36.97 -10.72
C SER A 411 24.74 -36.73 -11.85
N GLY A 412 25.96 -36.33 -11.49
CA GLY A 412 27.05 -36.14 -12.44
C GLY A 412 27.44 -37.43 -13.18
N VAL A 413 27.09 -37.53 -14.46
CA VAL A 413 27.62 -38.56 -15.36
C VAL A 413 29.06 -38.19 -15.72
N ASN A 414 30.01 -38.98 -15.22
CA ASN A 414 31.43 -38.70 -15.38
C ASN A 414 31.92 -39.05 -16.80
N LYS A 415 32.62 -38.10 -17.45
CA LYS A 415 33.39 -38.34 -18.69
C LYS A 415 34.68 -37.53 -18.67
N ASN A 416 35.78 -38.22 -18.35
CA ASN A 416 37.13 -37.68 -18.49
C ASN A 416 37.38 -37.19 -19.92
N TRP A 417 38.06 -36.06 -20.06
CA TRP A 417 38.94 -35.78 -21.19
C TRP A 417 40.33 -35.51 -20.62
N GLY A 418 41.34 -36.18 -21.19
CA GLY A 418 42.73 -36.01 -20.79
C GLY A 418 43.37 -34.78 -21.43
N SER A 419 44.48 -34.35 -20.86
CA SER A 419 45.39 -33.40 -21.49
C SER A 419 45.92 -33.94 -22.82
N ASP A 420 46.18 -33.06 -23.77
CA ASP A 420 47.52 -32.97 -24.36
C ASP A 420 47.77 -31.60 -25.00
N ALA A 421 49.04 -31.27 -25.24
CA ALA A 421 49.48 -29.96 -25.73
C ALA A 421 49.74 -29.93 -27.25
N GLY A 422 49.71 -28.73 -27.84
CA GLY A 422 50.07 -28.51 -29.24
C GLY A 422 50.10 -27.02 -29.59
N GLU A 423 51.23 -26.54 -30.09
CA GLU A 423 51.48 -25.14 -30.46
C GLU A 423 51.22 -24.90 -31.96
N ILE A 424 50.75 -23.68 -32.32
CA ILE A 424 51.30 -22.73 -33.34
C ILE A 424 51.75 -23.29 -34.73
N PRO A 425 51.49 -22.66 -35.92
CA PRO A 425 51.21 -21.23 -36.17
C PRO A 425 50.08 -20.84 -37.17
N ALA A 426 49.74 -19.55 -37.09
CA ALA A 426 49.41 -18.52 -38.10
C ALA A 426 49.11 -18.80 -39.61
N ASN A 427 48.31 -17.87 -40.14
CA ASN A 427 48.15 -17.38 -41.53
C ASN A 427 47.35 -18.24 -42.54
N GLY A 428 46.44 -17.56 -43.24
CA GLY A 428 45.48 -18.09 -44.22
C GLY A 428 44.37 -17.06 -44.45
#